data_AF-A0A931I1N8-F1
#
_entry.id   AF-A0A931I1N8-F1
#
_cell.length_a   1.000
_cell.length_b   1.000
_cell.length_c   1.000
_cell.angle_alpha   90.00
_cell.angle_beta   90.00
_cell.angle_gamma   90.00
#
_symmetry.space_group_name_H-M   'P 1'
#
loop_
_entity.id
_entity.type
_entity.pdbx_description
1 polymer ?
#
loop_
_entity_poly.entity_id
_entity_poly.type
_entity_poly.pdbx_seq_one_letter_code
_entity_poly.pdbx_strand_id
1 'polypeptide(L)'
;MLAGLALVLTMSLVPAAVPSAAAHDCKCRFAGRDWSLGQRACFGPDGASRLMECRMNQNITAWVEVADGCPAAALGPPQGSVRGTLHGDGSSGPAVRATLSAAFRASAAAQP
;
A
#
# COMPACT_ATOMS: atom_id res chain seq x y z
N MET A 1 2.60 55.66 52.27
CA MET A 1 2.18 55.90 50.86
C MET A 1 3.34 55.56 49.95
N LEU A 2 3.05 55.07 48.73
CA LEU A 2 3.96 54.51 47.71
C LEU A 2 4.10 52.98 47.82
N ALA A 3 3.03 52.24 47.50
CA ALA A 3 2.69 51.79 46.14
C ALA A 3 3.53 50.56 45.75
N GLY A 4 2.98 49.39 46.05
CA GLY A 4 3.50 48.12 45.56
C GLY A 4 3.38 48.07 44.04
N LEU A 5 4.52 48.09 43.37
CA LEU A 5 4.59 47.70 41.96
C LEU A 5 4.55 46.18 41.88
N ALA A 6 3.33 45.63 41.80
CA ALA A 6 3.13 44.28 41.29
C ALA A 6 3.42 44.31 39.78
N LEU A 7 4.64 43.93 39.38
CA LEU A 7 5.00 43.72 37.99
C LEU A 7 4.29 42.45 37.51
N VAL A 8 3.07 42.60 37.00
CA VAL A 8 2.31 41.50 36.39
C VAL A 8 2.98 41.19 35.05
N LEU A 9 3.85 40.17 35.01
CA LEU A 9 4.33 39.60 33.76
C LEU A 9 3.16 38.89 33.07
N THR A 10 2.46 39.59 32.19
CA THR A 10 1.53 38.96 31.24
C THR A 10 2.36 38.20 30.22
N MET A 11 2.64 36.93 30.50
CA MET A 11 3.11 35.96 29.51
C MET A 11 2.03 35.83 28.44
N SER A 12 2.19 36.58 27.34
CA SER A 12 1.36 36.43 26.15
C SER A 12 1.55 35.01 25.62
N LEU A 13 0.52 34.19 25.78
CA LEU A 13 0.46 32.86 25.17
C LEU A 13 0.33 33.05 23.66
N VAL A 14 1.45 33.05 22.94
CA VAL A 14 1.44 33.03 21.47
C VAL A 14 1.04 31.62 21.06
N PRO A 15 -0.09 31.41 20.37
CA PRO A 15 -0.40 30.11 19.82
C PRO A 15 0.66 29.79 18.77
N ALA A 16 1.54 28.84 19.07
CA ALA A 16 2.43 28.28 18.07
C ALA A 16 1.55 27.55 17.05
N ALA A 17 1.39 28.14 15.86
CA ALA A 17 0.82 27.43 14.73
C ALA A 17 1.74 26.25 14.44
N VAL A 18 1.33 25.04 14.84
CA VAL A 18 2.01 23.82 14.40
C VAL A 18 1.85 23.81 12.88
N PRO A 19 2.94 23.81 12.09
CA PRO A 19 2.80 23.57 10.68
C PRO A 19 2.18 22.18 10.55
N SER A 20 0.90 22.12 10.17
CA SER A 20 0.29 20.90 9.67
C SER A 20 1.14 20.57 8.45
N ALA A 21 2.08 19.63 8.61
CA ALA A 21 2.91 19.17 7.51
C ALA A 21 1.94 18.95 6.36
N ALA A 22 2.07 19.74 5.30
CA ALA A 22 1.29 19.54 4.10
C ALA A 22 1.38 18.04 3.82
N ALA A 23 0.23 17.39 3.66
CA ALA A 23 0.19 15.96 3.38
C ALA A 23 0.78 15.77 1.98
N HIS A 24 2.10 15.87 1.88
CA HIS A 24 2.88 15.42 0.76
C HIS A 24 2.47 13.96 0.58
N ASP A 25 2.11 13.59 -0.64
CA ASP A 25 1.68 12.23 -0.95
C ASP A 25 2.88 11.28 -0.88
N CYS A 26 3.34 11.02 0.34
CA CYS A 26 4.48 10.21 0.66
C CYS A 26 4.13 8.76 0.38
N LYS A 27 4.66 8.24 -0.73
CA LYS A 27 4.49 6.86 -1.16
C LYS A 27 5.80 6.10 -1.18
N CYS A 28 5.73 4.79 -0.97
CA CYS A 28 6.79 3.86 -1.32
C CYS A 28 6.47 3.22 -2.68
N ARG A 29 7.50 2.97 -3.50
CA ARG A 29 7.35 2.27 -4.79
C ARG A 29 7.79 0.82 -4.64
N PHE A 30 6.97 -0.11 -5.10
CA PHE A 30 7.34 -1.53 -5.22
C PHE A 30 6.58 -2.19 -6.36
N ALA A 31 7.26 -3.00 -7.17
CA ALA A 31 6.70 -3.69 -8.34
C ALA A 31 5.90 -2.75 -9.28
N GLY A 32 6.43 -1.54 -9.52
CA GLY A 32 5.81 -0.53 -10.38
C GLY A 32 4.61 0.20 -9.79
N ARG A 33 4.18 -0.11 -8.55
CA ARG A 33 3.01 0.50 -7.90
C ARG A 33 3.39 1.35 -6.69
N ASP A 34 2.62 2.39 -6.46
CA ASP A 34 2.74 3.25 -5.28
C ASP A 34 1.94 2.70 -4.10
N TRP A 35 2.53 2.78 -2.91
CA TRP A 35 2.00 2.29 -1.65
C TRP A 35 2.04 3.42 -0.62
N SER A 36 0.92 3.68 0.03
CA SER A 36 0.78 4.68 1.09
C SER A 36 1.52 4.24 2.35
N LEU A 37 1.88 5.22 3.19
CA LEU A 37 2.40 4.98 4.52
C LEU A 37 1.51 4.01 5.32
N GLY A 38 2.14 3.07 6.03
CA GLY A 38 1.49 2.03 6.82
C GLY A 38 1.06 0.80 6.01
N GLN A 39 1.02 0.86 4.68
CA GLN A 39 0.74 -0.34 3.88
C GLN A 39 1.90 -1.33 3.92
N ARG A 40 1.56 -2.61 3.77
CA ARG A 40 2.50 -3.73 3.90
C ARG A 40 2.55 -4.55 2.63
N ALA A 41 3.75 -5.02 2.30
CA ALA A 41 3.99 -5.92 1.18
C ALA A 41 5.06 -6.94 1.54
N CYS A 42 5.04 -8.05 0.81
CA CYS A 42 5.93 -9.18 1.02
C CYS A 42 7.02 -9.19 -0.04
N PHE A 43 8.26 -8.96 0.38
CA PHE A 43 9.44 -9.05 -0.46
C PHE A 43 10.73 -8.99 0.38
N GLY A 44 11.86 -9.28 -0.25
CA GLY A 44 13.19 -9.18 0.35
C GLY A 44 14.26 -9.13 -0.73
N PRO A 45 15.45 -8.54 -0.45
CA PRO A 45 16.52 -8.34 -1.44
C PRO A 45 17.13 -9.65 -1.95
N ASP A 46 17.01 -10.74 -1.18
CA ASP A 46 17.54 -12.08 -1.41
C ASP A 46 16.50 -13.07 -1.98
N GLY A 47 15.30 -12.59 -2.30
CA GLY A 47 14.17 -13.45 -2.65
C GLY A 47 13.52 -14.12 -1.44
N ALA A 48 14.00 -13.88 -0.22
CA ALA A 48 13.27 -14.24 0.99
C ALA A 48 12.02 -13.34 1.11
N SER A 49 10.89 -13.93 1.47
CA SER A 49 9.64 -13.20 1.60
C SER A 49 9.46 -12.72 3.03
N ARG A 50 9.84 -11.47 3.29
CA ARG A 50 9.73 -10.81 4.60
C ARG A 50 8.61 -9.78 4.55
N LEU A 51 8.00 -9.49 5.69
CA LEU A 51 6.95 -8.49 5.76
C LEU A 51 7.59 -7.11 5.87
N MET A 52 7.36 -6.29 4.86
CA MET A 52 7.86 -4.91 4.79
C MET A 52 6.69 -3.94 4.94
N GLU A 53 6.89 -2.87 5.71
CA GLU A 53 5.92 -1.78 5.88
C GLU A 53 6.49 -0.48 5.29
N CYS A 54 5.67 0.23 4.53
CA CYS A 54 6.02 1.55 4.03
C CYS A 54 5.98 2.57 5.17
N ARG A 55 7.12 3.12 5.57
CA ARG A 55 7.24 4.08 6.68
C ARG A 55 7.97 5.34 6.26
N MET A 56 7.79 6.39 7.07
CA MET A 56 8.68 7.54 7.05
C MET A 56 9.93 7.20 7.87
N ASN A 57 11.11 7.26 7.26
CA ASN A 57 12.39 7.05 7.93
C ASN A 57 13.32 8.22 7.58
N GLN A 58 13.80 8.96 8.58
CA GLN A 58 14.65 10.15 8.37
C GLN A 58 14.09 11.15 7.33
N ASN A 59 12.79 11.46 7.42
CA ASN A 59 12.09 12.42 6.54
C ASN A 59 11.99 12.00 5.06
N ILE A 60 12.25 10.72 4.74
CA ILE A 60 11.97 10.12 3.43
C ILE A 60 11.11 8.86 3.58
N THR A 61 10.40 8.46 2.54
CA THR A 61 9.69 7.18 2.53
C THR A 61 10.66 6.03 2.30
N ALA A 62 10.55 4.98 3.12
CA ALA A 62 11.37 3.79 3.03
C ALA A 62 10.58 2.53 3.41
N TRP A 63 11.01 1.39 2.86
CA TRP A 63 10.51 0.09 3.26
C TRP A 63 11.27 -0.40 4.48
N VAL A 64 10.53 -0.73 5.55
CA VAL A 64 11.09 -1.21 6.82
C VAL A 64 10.60 -2.63 7.05
N GLU A 65 11.51 -3.54 7.36
CA GLU A 65 11.17 -4.91 7.75
C GLU A 65 10.48 -4.91 9.11
N VAL A 66 9.32 -5.56 9.20
CA VAL A 66 8.52 -5.65 10.43
C VAL A 66 8.29 -7.09 10.89
N ALA A 67 8.58 -8.08 10.05
CA ALA A 67 8.62 -9.50 10.43
C ALA A 67 9.42 -10.33 9.42
N ASP A 68 10.09 -11.39 9.89
CA ASP A 68 10.89 -12.33 9.09
C ASP A 68 10.07 -13.21 8.12
N GLY A 69 8.74 -13.09 8.12
CA GLY A 69 7.86 -13.88 7.28
C GLY A 69 6.55 -13.19 6.93
N CYS A 70 5.91 -13.68 5.88
CA CYS A 70 4.64 -13.13 5.41
C CYS A 70 3.43 -13.75 6.11
N PRO A 71 2.46 -12.93 6.53
CA PRO A 71 1.25 -13.44 7.15
C PRO A 71 0.47 -14.25 6.11
N ALA A 72 0.28 -15.55 6.38
CA ALA A 72 -0.66 -16.35 5.64
C ALA A 72 -2.07 -15.84 5.97
N ALA A 73 -2.86 -15.52 4.94
CA ALA A 73 -4.29 -15.34 5.15
C ALA A 73 -4.84 -16.66 5.69
N ALA A 74 -5.30 -16.68 6.94
CA ALA A 74 -6.13 -17.77 7.40
C ALA A 74 -7.40 -17.71 6.56
N LEU A 75 -7.50 -18.59 5.56
CA LEU A 75 -8.79 -18.90 4.96
C LEU A 75 -9.63 -19.43 6.12
N GLY A 76 -10.52 -18.58 6.64
CA GLY A 76 -11.56 -19.05 7.55
C GLY A 76 -12.25 -20.26 6.92
N PRO A 77 -12.80 -21.19 7.71
CA PRO A 77 -13.51 -22.34 7.18
C PRO A 77 -14.48 -21.86 6.09
N PRO A 78 -14.60 -22.57 4.95
CA PRO A 78 -15.51 -22.16 3.88
C PRO A 78 -16.89 -21.98 4.51
N GLN A 79 -17.31 -20.72 4.65
CA GLN A 79 -18.63 -20.37 5.16
C GLN A 79 -19.60 -21.15 4.28
N GLY A 80 -20.30 -22.09 4.91
CA GLY A 80 -21.00 -23.16 4.24
C GLY A 80 -21.71 -22.65 3.00
N SER A 81 -21.41 -23.29 1.88
CA SER A 81 -22.19 -23.22 0.65
C SER A 81 -23.64 -23.46 1.04
N VAL A 82 -24.40 -22.37 1.23
CA VAL A 82 -25.85 -22.44 1.23
C VAL A 82 -26.19 -22.80 -0.20
N ARG A 83 -26.54 -24.07 -0.33
CA ARG A 83 -27.18 -24.76 -1.44
C ARG A 83 -28.23 -23.87 -2.11
N GLY A 84 -27.78 -22.99 -3.01
CA GLY A 84 -28.61 -22.32 -3.99
C GLY A 84 -28.77 -23.24 -5.19
N THR A 85 -29.66 -24.22 -5.09
CA THR A 85 -30.20 -24.88 -6.28
C THR A 85 -31.07 -23.85 -7.01
N LEU A 86 -30.53 -23.23 -8.06
CA LEU A 86 -31.34 -22.63 -9.11
C LEU A 86 -30.76 -23.05 -10.46
N HIS A 87 -31.63 -23.74 -11.20
CA HIS A 87 -31.43 -24.25 -12.55
C HIS A 87 -30.73 -23.22 -13.45
N GLY A 88 -29.62 -23.62 -14.06
CA GLY A 88 -28.98 -22.95 -15.17
C GLY A 88 -28.68 -23.99 -16.23
N ASP A 89 -29.57 -24.06 -17.22
CA ASP A 89 -29.52 -24.89 -18.41
C ASP A 89 -28.18 -24.76 -19.14
N GLY A 90 -27.69 -25.88 -19.67
CA GLY A 90 -26.34 -25.99 -20.22
C GLY A 90 -26.13 -25.15 -21.48
N SER A 91 -24.93 -24.59 -21.61
CA SER A 91 -24.26 -24.55 -22.91
C SER A 91 -22.76 -24.40 -22.75
N SER A 92 -22.06 -25.52 -22.97
CA SER A 92 -20.63 -25.57 -23.18
C SER A 92 -20.29 -24.88 -24.51
N GLY A 93 -19.75 -23.66 -24.46
CA GLY A 93 -19.11 -23.04 -25.62
C GLY A 93 -17.64 -23.49 -25.72
N PRO A 94 -17.18 -24.07 -26.84
CA PRO A 94 -15.78 -24.43 -27.01
C PRO A 94 -14.94 -23.24 -27.51
N ALA A 95 -13.67 -23.23 -27.10
CA ALA A 95 -12.52 -22.67 -27.84
C ALA A 95 -12.34 -21.12 -27.91
N VAL A 96 -11.89 -20.51 -26.80
CA VAL A 96 -11.08 -19.27 -26.85
C VAL A 96 -9.56 -19.55 -26.77
N ARG A 97 -9.15 -20.79 -27.00
CA ARG A 97 -7.75 -21.25 -26.83
C ARG A 97 -6.85 -21.07 -28.07
N ALA A 98 -7.29 -20.34 -29.11
CA ALA A 98 -6.64 -20.39 -30.43
C ALA A 98 -6.12 -19.05 -31.00
N THR A 99 -5.97 -17.98 -30.21
CA THR A 99 -5.48 -16.68 -30.74
C THR A 99 -4.05 -16.29 -30.32
N LEU A 100 -3.33 -17.14 -29.59
CA LEU A 100 -1.96 -16.86 -29.14
C LEU A 100 -0.87 -17.02 -30.23
N SER A 101 -1.16 -17.61 -31.40
CA SER A 101 -0.12 -17.88 -32.41
C SER A 101 0.14 -16.77 -33.43
N ALA A 102 -0.72 -15.76 -33.57
CA ALA A 102 -0.58 -14.76 -34.64
C ALA A 102 0.25 -13.51 -34.25
N ALA A 103 0.34 -13.16 -32.96
CA ALA A 103 0.99 -11.92 -32.53
C ALA A 103 2.53 -11.96 -32.51
N PHE A 104 3.15 -13.15 -32.41
CA PHE A 104 4.61 -13.25 -32.23
C PHE A 104 5.42 -13.07 -33.53
N ARG A 105 4.81 -13.23 -34.71
CA ARG A 105 5.54 -13.18 -36.00
C ARG A 105 5.74 -11.78 -36.58
N ALA A 106 5.03 -10.77 -36.08
CA ALA A 106 5.07 -9.42 -36.64
C ALA A 106 6.15 -8.51 -36.03
N SER A 107 6.77 -8.87 -34.91
CA SER A 107 7.73 -7.99 -34.21
C SER A 107 9.21 -8.23 -34.55
N ALA A 108 9.53 -9.20 -35.42
CA ALA A 108 10.93 -9.56 -35.73
C ALA A 108 11.48 -8.93 -37.03
N ALA A 109 10.72 -8.06 -37.71
CA ALA A 109 11.09 -7.54 -39.03
C ALA A 109 11.38 -6.02 -39.07
N ALA A 110 11.49 -5.34 -37.92
CA ALA A 110 11.69 -3.90 -37.94
C ALA A 110 12.41 -3.40 -36.69
N GLN A 111 13.73 -3.57 -36.62
CA GLN A 111 14.58 -2.58 -35.94
C GLN A 111 15.88 -2.35 -36.76
N PRO A 112 16.17 -1.10 -37.15
CA PRO A 112 17.48 -0.68 -37.68
C PRO A 112 18.54 -0.56 -36.57
#